data_AF-A0A9P4KHF8-F1
#
_entry.id   AF-A0A9P4KHF8-F1
#
_cell.length_a   1.000
_cell.length_b   1.000
_cell.length_c   1.000
_cell.angle_alpha   90.00
_cell.angle_beta   90.00
_cell.angle_gamma   90.00
#
_symmetry.space_group_name_H-M   'P 1'
#
loop_
_entity.id
_entity.type
_entity.pdbx_description
1 polymer ?
#
loop_
_entity_poly.entity_id
_entity_poly.type
_entity_poly.pdbx_seq_one_letter_code
_entity_poly.pdbx_strand_id
1 'polypeptide(L)'
;MTEPTQARFSTGVQSTIDAPNFSWEHPVPDNDFWRSFRYPSARNFLQCLSPKEADALQLNEKYSSLPLEEKQSVLVKTLEDRIKREEIDRKPFRETNHAAWRKTMLAISSMYYDAGKLDETMKIAEMLIEHRVDKSNPSFHHSLATMPVDRGESDDFVRAEEMELACTVWLDEILGKDSP
;
A
#
# COMPACT_ATOMS: atom_id res chain seq x y z
N MET A 1 -10.00 -7.39 31.56
CA MET A 1 -9.61 -6.01 31.22
C MET A 1 -8.49 -6.15 30.20
N THR A 2 -8.78 -5.93 28.92
CA THR A 2 -7.76 -5.87 27.87
C THR A 2 -7.04 -4.54 28.03
N GLU A 3 -5.73 -4.57 28.30
CA GLU A 3 -4.92 -3.37 28.27
C GLU A 3 -5.11 -2.64 26.93
N PRO A 4 -5.08 -1.30 26.91
CA PRO A 4 -5.17 -0.56 25.66
C PRO A 4 -4.01 -1.02 24.77
N THR A 5 -4.34 -1.65 23.65
CA THR A 5 -3.35 -2.11 22.67
C THR A 5 -2.54 -0.88 22.25
N GLN A 6 -1.28 -0.82 22.68
CA GLN A 6 -0.38 0.24 22.24
C GLN A 6 -0.34 0.21 20.70
N ALA A 7 -0.43 1.38 20.08
CA ALA A 7 -0.36 1.52 18.63
C ALA A 7 0.81 2.43 18.28
N ARG A 8 1.51 2.14 17.19
CA ARG A 8 2.58 2.98 16.65
C ARG A 8 2.09 3.75 15.43
N PHE A 9 2.62 4.96 15.28
CA PHE A 9 2.29 5.89 14.20
C PHE A 9 3.52 6.16 13.30
N SER A 10 3.34 7.01 12.29
CA SER A 10 4.37 7.29 11.28
C SER A 10 5.66 7.86 11.88
N THR A 11 5.54 8.56 13.01
CA THR A 11 6.63 9.17 13.79
C THR A 11 7.35 8.19 14.72
N GLY A 12 6.90 6.93 14.80
CA GLY A 12 7.43 5.93 15.73
C GLY A 12 6.97 6.10 17.18
N VAL A 13 6.14 7.10 17.47
CA VAL A 13 5.60 7.36 18.82
C VAL A 13 4.34 6.51 19.07
N GLN A 14 4.14 6.09 20.32
CA GLN A 14 3.02 5.23 20.76
C GLN A 14 1.72 6.01 21.09
N SER A 15 1.75 7.35 21.00
CA SER A 15 0.64 8.24 21.33
C SER A 15 0.69 9.50 20.48
N THR A 16 -0.45 9.88 19.92
CA THR A 16 -0.66 11.11 19.14
C THR A 16 -1.48 12.14 19.90
N ILE A 17 -1.60 12.05 21.23
CA ILE A 17 -2.44 12.94 22.06
C ILE A 17 -2.18 14.42 21.74
N ASP A 18 -0.94 14.80 21.44
CA ASP A 18 -0.53 16.17 21.10
C ASP A 18 -0.12 16.36 19.62
N ALA A 19 -0.25 15.33 18.78
CA ALA A 19 0.13 15.40 17.37
C ALA A 19 -1.06 15.78 16.47
N PRO A 20 -0.85 16.55 15.40
CA PRO A 20 -1.91 16.80 14.42
C PRO A 20 -2.46 15.49 13.87
N ASN A 21 -3.79 15.31 13.93
CA ASN A 21 -4.43 14.12 13.39
C ASN A 21 -4.50 14.22 11.87
N PHE A 22 -3.56 13.57 11.17
CA PHE A 22 -3.58 13.55 9.71
C PHE A 22 -4.54 12.49 9.18
N SER A 23 -5.33 12.83 8.16
CA SER A 23 -6.31 11.93 7.54
C SER A 23 -5.69 10.68 6.90
N TRP A 24 -4.38 10.72 6.61
CA TRP A 24 -3.62 9.60 6.07
C TRP A 24 -2.97 8.75 7.17
N GLU A 25 -2.95 9.19 8.41
CA GLU A 25 -2.35 8.46 9.51
C GLU A 25 -3.29 7.35 10.00
N HIS A 26 -2.75 6.17 10.26
CA HIS A 26 -3.53 5.03 10.74
C HIS A 26 -2.76 4.28 11.82
N PRO A 27 -3.41 3.90 12.94
CA PRO A 27 -2.73 3.16 13.99
C PRO A 27 -2.31 1.78 13.50
N VAL A 28 -1.06 1.41 13.74
CA VAL A 28 -0.58 0.03 13.57
C VAL A 28 -0.40 -0.55 14.96
N PRO A 29 -1.00 -1.71 15.31
CA PRO A 29 -0.81 -2.29 16.64
C PRO A 29 0.67 -2.54 16.92
N ASP A 30 1.12 -2.22 18.12
CA ASP A 30 2.49 -2.42 18.55
C ASP A 30 2.63 -3.77 19.26
N ASN A 31 2.73 -4.84 18.46
CA ASN A 31 2.89 -6.22 18.93
C ASN A 31 3.87 -7.01 18.04
N ASP A 32 4.20 -8.23 18.47
CA ASP A 32 5.25 -9.05 17.84
C ASP A 32 4.99 -9.41 16.38
N PHE A 33 3.71 -9.47 15.97
CA PHE A 33 3.38 -9.62 14.57
C PHE A 33 3.76 -8.36 13.77
N TRP A 34 3.25 -7.19 14.16
CA TRP A 34 3.38 -5.95 13.40
C TRP A 34 4.74 -5.26 13.53
N ARG A 35 5.52 -5.55 14.57
CA ARG A 35 6.88 -4.99 14.77
C ARG A 35 7.86 -5.40 13.67
N SER A 36 7.61 -6.51 13.00
CA SER A 36 8.43 -6.98 11.87
C SER A 36 8.17 -6.25 10.54
N PHE A 37 7.10 -5.45 10.44
CA PHE A 37 6.72 -4.76 9.21
C PHE A 37 7.12 -3.27 9.22
N ARG A 38 7.45 -2.73 8.06
CA ARG A 38 7.54 -1.27 7.87
C ARG A 38 6.16 -0.63 8.12
N TYR A 39 6.17 0.58 8.69
CA TYR A 39 4.92 1.29 9.01
C TYR A 39 4.00 1.48 7.79
N PRO A 40 4.48 1.99 6.63
CA PRO A 40 3.60 2.23 5.48
C PRO A 40 2.87 0.96 5.00
N SER A 41 3.56 -0.17 4.96
CA SER A 41 3.00 -1.44 4.50
C SER A 41 1.94 -1.97 5.46
N ALA A 42 2.23 -1.97 6.78
CA ALA A 42 1.25 -2.35 7.79
C ALA A 42 0.02 -1.44 7.78
N ARG A 43 0.24 -0.12 7.68
CA ARG A 43 -0.81 0.90 7.59
C ARG A 43 -1.72 0.67 6.39
N ASN A 44 -1.13 0.44 5.21
CA ASN A 44 -1.87 0.21 3.97
C ASN A 44 -2.76 -1.04 4.06
N PHE A 45 -2.24 -2.13 4.65
CA PHE A 45 -3.04 -3.34 4.89
C PHE A 45 -4.22 -3.06 5.81
N LEU A 46 -3.99 -2.43 6.97
CA LEU A 46 -5.04 -2.18 7.96
C LEU A 46 -6.13 -1.23 7.42
N GLN A 47 -5.76 -0.26 6.59
CA GLN A 47 -6.73 0.63 5.92
C GLN A 47 -7.67 -0.08 4.93
N CYS A 48 -7.39 -1.33 4.56
CA CYS A 48 -8.27 -2.15 3.72
C CYS A 48 -9.38 -2.84 4.52
N LEU A 49 -9.32 -2.81 5.85
CA LEU A 49 -10.21 -3.54 6.75
C LEU A 49 -10.92 -2.59 7.72
N SER A 50 -12.14 -2.94 8.10
CA SER A 50 -12.75 -2.38 9.31
C SER A 50 -12.03 -2.91 10.56
N PRO A 51 -12.11 -2.20 11.71
CA PRO A 51 -11.52 -2.68 12.96
C PRO A 51 -11.99 -4.09 13.35
N LYS A 52 -13.28 -4.39 13.14
CA LYS A 52 -13.85 -5.72 13.41
C LYS A 52 -13.26 -6.81 12.52
N GLU A 53 -13.05 -6.52 11.23
CA GLU A 53 -12.41 -7.47 10.32
C GLU A 53 -10.94 -7.70 10.71
N ALA A 54 -10.22 -6.63 11.05
CA ALA A 54 -8.82 -6.73 11.48
C ALA A 54 -8.67 -7.55 12.77
N ASP A 55 -9.52 -7.30 13.78
CA ASP A 55 -9.53 -8.06 15.04
C ASP A 55 -9.86 -9.55 14.82
N ALA A 56 -10.81 -9.85 13.92
CA ALA A 56 -11.23 -11.21 13.62
C ALA A 56 -10.10 -12.07 13.00
N LEU A 57 -9.11 -11.45 12.37
CA LEU A 57 -7.96 -12.17 11.82
C LEU A 57 -7.10 -12.78 12.94
N GLN A 58 -7.02 -12.13 14.11
CA GLN A 58 -6.19 -12.57 15.24
C GLN A 58 -4.73 -12.81 14.82
N LEU A 59 -4.16 -11.85 14.08
CA LEU A 59 -2.86 -12.00 13.41
C LEU A 59 -1.72 -12.22 14.41
N ASN A 60 -1.77 -11.54 15.55
CA ASN A 60 -0.74 -11.67 16.58
C ASN A 60 -0.77 -13.05 17.24
N GLU A 61 -1.95 -13.52 17.61
CA GLU A 61 -2.14 -14.80 18.27
C GLU A 61 -1.78 -15.98 17.35
N LYS A 62 -2.09 -15.87 16.06
CA LYS A 62 -1.90 -16.95 15.09
C LYS A 62 -0.51 -16.99 14.46
N TYR A 63 0.12 -15.83 14.25
CA TYR A 63 1.25 -15.72 13.33
C TYR A 63 2.44 -14.92 13.87
N SER A 64 2.43 -14.46 15.13
CA SER A 64 3.54 -13.67 15.71
C SER A 64 4.90 -14.37 15.66
N SER A 65 4.93 -15.69 15.78
CA SER A 65 6.16 -16.51 15.74
C SER A 65 6.67 -16.81 14.34
N LEU A 66 5.91 -16.48 13.29
CA LEU A 66 6.32 -16.78 11.91
C LEU A 66 7.44 -15.84 11.43
N PRO A 67 8.30 -16.29 10.50
CA PRO A 67 9.20 -15.42 9.77
C PRO A 67 8.46 -14.32 9.00
N LEU A 68 9.14 -13.21 8.71
CA LEU A 68 8.56 -12.06 8.01
C LEU A 68 7.92 -12.44 6.66
N GLU A 69 8.58 -13.27 5.86
CA GLU A 69 8.10 -13.71 4.55
C GLU A 69 6.76 -14.48 4.63
N GLU A 70 6.61 -15.32 5.66
CA GLU A 70 5.37 -16.05 5.91
C GLU A 70 4.27 -15.12 6.40
N LYS A 71 4.59 -14.18 7.30
CA LYS A 71 3.65 -13.13 7.73
C LYS A 71 3.17 -12.29 6.54
N GLN A 72 4.08 -11.87 5.66
CA GLN A 72 3.75 -11.14 4.42
C GLN A 72 2.82 -11.97 3.53
N SER A 73 3.12 -13.26 3.36
CA SER A 73 2.30 -14.17 2.56
C SER A 73 0.87 -14.30 3.11
N VAL A 74 0.71 -14.34 4.44
CA VAL A 74 -0.60 -14.32 5.11
C VAL A 74 -1.37 -13.03 4.80
N LEU A 75 -0.72 -11.87 4.87
CA LEU A 75 -1.36 -10.58 4.59
C LEU A 75 -1.77 -10.47 3.10
N VAL A 76 -0.87 -10.82 2.18
CA VAL A 76 -1.17 -10.81 0.74
C VAL A 76 -2.34 -11.72 0.43
N LYS A 77 -2.32 -12.97 0.90
CA LYS A 77 -3.42 -13.92 0.70
C LYS A 77 -4.75 -13.40 1.24
N THR A 78 -4.73 -12.75 2.40
CA THR A 78 -5.94 -12.15 3.00
C THR A 78 -6.55 -11.08 2.09
N LEU A 79 -5.72 -10.25 1.45
CA LEU A 79 -6.17 -9.22 0.52
C LEU A 79 -6.62 -9.82 -0.82
N GLU A 80 -5.92 -10.82 -1.36
CA GLU A 80 -6.33 -11.53 -2.57
C GLU A 80 -7.68 -12.23 -2.38
N ASP A 81 -7.87 -12.89 -1.23
CA ASP A 81 -9.14 -13.52 -0.90
C ASP A 81 -10.26 -12.49 -0.69
N ARG A 82 -9.92 -11.27 -0.26
CA ARG A 82 -10.87 -10.14 -0.25
C ARG A 82 -11.29 -9.77 -1.67
N ILE A 83 -10.35 -9.61 -2.59
CA ILE A 83 -10.67 -9.30 -4.00
C ILE A 83 -11.64 -10.34 -4.56
N LYS A 84 -11.34 -11.63 -4.38
CA LYS A 84 -12.21 -12.73 -4.84
C LYS A 84 -13.61 -12.70 -4.22
N ARG A 85 -13.75 -12.32 -2.95
CA ARG A 85 -15.07 -12.20 -2.29
C ARG A 85 -15.90 -11.04 -2.81
N GLU A 86 -15.25 -9.94 -3.19
CA GLU A 86 -15.91 -8.72 -3.66
C GLU A 86 -16.24 -8.77 -5.16
N GLU A 87 -15.71 -9.75 -5.88
CA GLU A 87 -16.13 -10.10 -7.25
C GLU A 87 -17.51 -10.77 -7.24
N ILE A 88 -18.55 -9.95 -7.12
CA ILE A 88 -19.97 -10.36 -7.07
C ILE A 88 -20.54 -10.43 -8.49
N ASP A 89 -21.35 -11.46 -8.79
CA ASP A 89 -22.09 -11.60 -10.05
C ASP A 89 -21.24 -11.43 -11.33
N ARG A 90 -19.98 -11.89 -11.28
CA ARG A 90 -18.97 -11.73 -12.35
C ARG A 90 -18.59 -10.27 -12.65
N LYS A 91 -18.95 -9.32 -11.77
CA LYS A 91 -18.47 -7.94 -11.86
C LYS A 91 -17.14 -7.82 -11.13
N PRO A 92 -16.10 -7.30 -11.80
CA PRO A 92 -14.81 -7.06 -11.17
C PRO A 92 -14.93 -6.10 -9.97
N PHE A 93 -14.18 -6.36 -8.89
CA PHE A 93 -14.19 -5.51 -7.68
C PHE A 93 -13.89 -4.03 -7.99
N ARG A 94 -13.02 -3.77 -8.98
CA ARG A 94 -12.70 -2.41 -9.44
C ARG A 94 -13.92 -1.63 -9.96
N GLU A 95 -14.95 -2.32 -10.46
CA GLU A 95 -16.17 -1.71 -11.03
C GLU A 95 -17.24 -1.50 -9.96
N THR A 96 -17.32 -2.39 -8.97
CA THR A 96 -18.30 -2.29 -7.88
C THR A 96 -17.84 -1.33 -6.78
N ASN A 97 -16.54 -1.26 -6.51
CA ASN A 97 -15.96 -0.35 -5.52
C ASN A 97 -14.50 -0.03 -5.84
N HIS A 98 -14.30 0.86 -6.83
CA HIS A 98 -12.97 1.28 -7.30
C HIS A 98 -12.05 1.75 -6.17
N ALA A 99 -12.57 2.55 -5.23
CA ALA A 99 -11.78 3.11 -4.14
C ALA A 99 -11.23 2.03 -3.21
N ALA A 100 -12.04 1.02 -2.84
CA ALA A 100 -11.61 -0.09 -2.00
C ALA A 100 -10.68 -1.04 -2.76
N TRP A 101 -10.97 -1.32 -4.04
CA TRP A 101 -10.09 -2.09 -4.91
C TRP A 101 -8.70 -1.45 -5.00
N ARG A 102 -8.63 -0.14 -5.30
CA ARG A 102 -7.38 0.62 -5.39
C ARG A 102 -6.56 0.53 -4.10
N LYS A 103 -7.20 0.71 -2.94
CA LYS A 103 -6.54 0.57 -1.63
C LYS A 103 -5.97 -0.83 -1.43
N THR A 104 -6.74 -1.85 -1.78
CA THR A 104 -6.34 -3.27 -1.68
C THR A 104 -5.13 -3.56 -2.55
N MET A 105 -5.14 -3.11 -3.81
CA MET A 105 -4.01 -3.28 -4.73
C MET A 105 -2.75 -2.56 -4.23
N LEU A 106 -2.86 -1.32 -3.74
CA LEU A 106 -1.74 -0.58 -3.16
C LEU A 106 -1.13 -1.29 -1.94
N ALA A 107 -1.97 -1.89 -1.09
CA ALA A 107 -1.51 -2.67 0.05
C ALA A 107 -0.76 -3.95 -0.38
N ILE A 108 -1.25 -4.68 -1.38
CA ILE A 108 -0.55 -5.85 -1.94
C ILE A 108 0.79 -5.42 -2.56
N SER A 109 0.79 -4.35 -3.38
CA SER A 109 1.99 -3.78 -3.98
C SER A 109 3.04 -3.41 -2.93
N SER A 110 2.64 -2.77 -1.83
CA SER A 110 3.55 -2.43 -0.73
C SER A 110 4.20 -3.68 -0.10
N MET A 111 3.44 -4.77 0.05
CA MET A 111 3.96 -6.04 0.60
C MET A 111 4.92 -6.73 -0.35
N TYR A 112 4.64 -6.70 -1.66
CA TYR A 112 5.56 -7.25 -2.66
C TYR A 112 6.85 -6.45 -2.76
N TYR A 113 6.77 -5.12 -2.73
CA TYR A 113 7.93 -4.26 -2.74
C TYR A 113 8.84 -4.53 -1.53
N ASP A 114 8.28 -4.59 -0.33
CA ASP A 114 9.04 -4.91 0.89
C ASP A 114 9.63 -6.32 0.89
N ALA A 115 9.06 -7.24 0.10
CA ALA A 115 9.57 -8.60 -0.08
C ALA A 115 10.59 -8.70 -1.24
N GLY A 116 10.95 -7.60 -1.89
CA GLY A 116 11.85 -7.59 -3.05
C GLY A 116 11.23 -8.16 -4.33
N LYS A 117 9.91 -8.35 -4.38
CA LYS A 117 9.17 -8.89 -5.52
C LYS A 117 8.81 -7.78 -6.51
N LEU A 118 9.83 -7.22 -7.14
CA LEU A 118 9.71 -6.01 -7.96
C LEU A 118 8.83 -6.24 -9.20
N ASP A 119 8.93 -7.40 -9.85
CA ASP A 119 8.10 -7.72 -11.02
C ASP A 119 6.60 -7.78 -10.67
N GLU A 120 6.23 -8.41 -9.57
CA GLU A 120 4.84 -8.44 -9.08
C GLU A 120 4.36 -7.05 -8.67
N THR A 121 5.24 -6.25 -8.07
CA THR A 121 4.94 -4.87 -7.67
C THR A 121 4.62 -4.02 -8.90
N MET A 122 5.44 -4.11 -9.96
CA MET A 122 5.23 -3.39 -11.22
C MET A 122 3.95 -3.82 -11.93
N LYS A 123 3.64 -5.12 -11.99
CA LYS A 123 2.38 -5.62 -12.57
C LYS A 123 1.15 -5.01 -11.91
N ILE A 124 1.15 -4.91 -10.57
CA ILE A 124 0.05 -4.29 -9.84
C ILE A 124 -0.06 -2.80 -10.16
N ALA A 125 1.08 -2.13 -10.22
CA ALA A 125 1.11 -0.70 -10.44
C ALA A 125 0.71 -0.33 -11.88
N GLU A 126 1.09 -1.13 -12.88
CA GLU A 126 0.57 -1.04 -14.26
C GLU A 126 -0.97 -1.18 -14.27
N MET A 127 -1.51 -2.17 -13.56
CA MET A 127 -2.96 -2.37 -13.42
C MET A 127 -3.67 -1.18 -12.77
N LEU A 128 -3.03 -0.56 -11.77
CA LEU A 128 -3.52 0.66 -11.13
C LEU A 128 -3.54 1.86 -12.09
N ILE A 129 -2.52 2.00 -12.94
CA ILE A 129 -2.47 3.01 -14.01
C ILE A 129 -3.56 2.75 -15.05
N GLU A 130 -3.68 1.52 -15.54
CA GLU A 130 -4.63 1.16 -16.59
C GLU A 130 -6.07 1.48 -16.20
N HIS A 131 -6.43 1.16 -14.96
CA HIS A 131 -7.77 1.32 -14.43
C HIS A 131 -7.97 2.60 -13.60
N ARG A 132 -7.08 3.59 -13.70
CA ARG A 132 -7.28 4.86 -12.99
C ARG A 132 -8.53 5.59 -13.49
N VAL A 133 -9.30 6.14 -12.56
CA VAL A 133 -10.52 6.92 -12.87
C VAL A 133 -10.15 8.24 -13.53
N ASP A 134 -9.15 8.93 -12.98
CA ASP A 134 -8.64 10.18 -13.53
C ASP A 134 -7.40 9.91 -14.39
N LYS A 135 -7.58 9.97 -15.72
CA LYS A 135 -6.48 9.78 -16.67
C LYS A 135 -5.56 10.98 -16.80
N SER A 136 -6.02 12.15 -16.37
CA SER A 136 -5.28 13.42 -16.45
C SER A 136 -4.28 13.60 -15.31
N ASN A 137 -4.38 12.79 -14.26
CA ASN A 137 -3.45 12.80 -13.13
C ASN A 137 -2.37 11.71 -13.31
N PRO A 138 -1.13 12.08 -13.68
CA PRO A 138 -0.01 11.16 -13.83
C PRO A 138 0.67 10.79 -12.51
N SER A 139 0.17 11.19 -11.32
CA SER A 139 0.85 10.92 -10.04
C SER A 139 1.19 9.44 -9.80
N PHE A 140 0.42 8.52 -10.38
CA PHE A 140 0.72 7.08 -10.34
C PHE A 140 1.97 6.69 -11.12
N HIS A 141 2.34 7.44 -12.17
CA HIS A 141 3.57 7.23 -12.95
C HIS A 141 4.80 7.60 -12.13
N HIS A 142 4.74 8.69 -11.37
CA HIS A 142 5.81 9.07 -10.44
C HIS A 142 6.09 7.97 -9.40
N SER A 143 5.04 7.48 -8.72
CA SER A 143 5.20 6.37 -7.77
C SER A 143 5.70 5.07 -8.41
N LEU A 144 5.52 4.93 -9.73
CA LEU A 144 5.97 3.76 -10.48
C LEU A 144 7.40 3.87 -10.94
N ALA A 145 7.87 5.06 -11.31
CA ALA A 145 9.20 5.26 -11.88
C ALA A 145 10.33 4.84 -10.94
N THR A 146 10.09 4.85 -9.62
CA THR A 146 11.02 4.30 -8.63
C THR A 146 11.25 2.79 -8.80
N MET A 147 10.23 2.03 -9.21
CA MET A 147 10.33 0.55 -9.25
C MET A 147 11.23 0.02 -10.37
N PRO A 148 11.18 0.52 -11.63
CA PRO A 148 12.17 0.20 -12.64
C PRO A 148 13.59 0.60 -12.21
N VAL A 149 13.76 1.78 -11.60
CA VAL A 149 15.08 2.22 -11.09
C VAL A 149 15.63 1.23 -10.05
N ASP A 150 14.79 0.77 -9.12
CA ASP A 150 15.17 -0.21 -8.11
C ASP A 150 15.49 -1.60 -8.70
N ARG A 151 14.86 -1.97 -9.82
CA ARG A 151 15.15 -3.21 -10.54
C ARG A 151 16.47 -3.13 -11.31
N GLY A 152 16.75 -1.97 -11.93
CA GLY A 152 18.06 -1.59 -12.44
C GLY A 152 18.47 -2.26 -13.76
N GLU A 153 17.54 -2.77 -14.58
CA GLU A 153 17.86 -3.25 -15.92
C GLU A 153 18.07 -2.07 -16.89
N SER A 154 18.77 -2.29 -18.00
CA SER A 154 19.10 -1.21 -18.96
C SER A 154 17.86 -0.49 -19.51
N ASP A 155 16.79 -1.24 -19.80
CA ASP A 155 15.54 -0.67 -20.34
C ASP A 155 14.68 0.01 -19.26
N ASP A 156 14.96 -0.28 -17.98
CA ASP A 156 14.20 0.29 -16.86
C ASP A 156 14.44 1.78 -16.67
N PHE A 157 15.66 2.25 -16.91
CA PHE A 157 16.00 3.67 -16.77
C PHE A 157 15.27 4.52 -17.81
N VAL A 158 15.17 4.02 -19.06
CA VAL A 158 14.40 4.69 -20.12
C VAL A 158 12.93 4.77 -19.73
N ARG A 159 12.38 3.65 -19.26
CA ARG A 159 10.98 3.58 -18.82
C ARG A 159 10.69 4.51 -17.63
N ALA A 160 11.59 4.58 -16.66
CA ALA A 160 11.47 5.47 -15.52
C ALA A 160 11.51 6.95 -15.95
N GLU A 161 12.42 7.30 -16.85
CA GLU A 161 12.52 8.66 -17.40
C GLU A 161 11.22 9.06 -18.13
N GLU A 162 10.68 8.19 -18.98
CA GLU A 162 9.41 8.45 -19.69
C GLU A 162 8.24 8.67 -18.71
N MET A 163 8.18 7.89 -17.64
CA MET A 163 7.17 8.02 -16.58
C MET A 163 7.30 9.34 -15.81
N GLU A 164 8.53 9.71 -15.41
CA GLU A 164 8.78 10.94 -14.66
C GLU A 164 8.61 12.20 -15.50
N LEU A 165 8.98 12.16 -16.79
CA LEU A 165 8.84 13.32 -17.67
C LEU A 165 7.37 13.77 -17.76
N ALA A 166 6.45 12.81 -17.91
CA ALA A 166 5.02 13.08 -17.91
C ALA A 166 4.53 13.66 -16.57
N CYS A 167 5.08 13.20 -15.44
CA CYS A 167 4.70 13.73 -14.13
C CYS A 167 5.31 15.10 -13.84
N THR A 168 6.54 15.35 -14.30
CA THR A 168 7.26 16.61 -14.09
C THR A 168 6.52 17.77 -14.76
N VAL A 169 6.11 17.60 -16.02
CA VAL A 169 5.33 18.62 -16.74
C VAL A 169 4.03 18.94 -16.00
N TRP A 170 3.36 17.92 -15.47
CA TRP A 170 2.12 18.08 -14.71
C TRP A 170 2.33 18.74 -13.34
N LEU A 171 3.40 18.38 -12.62
CA LEU A 171 3.78 19.01 -11.34
C LEU A 171 4.15 20.48 -11.55
N ASP A 172 4.90 20.80 -12.60
CA ASP A 172 5.26 22.17 -12.98
C ASP A 172 4.01 23.05 -13.20
N GLU A 173 2.96 22.50 -13.81
CA GLU A 173 1.70 23.22 -14.05
C GLU A 173 0.91 23.48 -12.76
N ILE A 174 0.99 22.58 -11.77
CA ILE A 174 0.20 22.65 -10.53
C ILE A 174 0.93 23.42 -9.43
N LEU A 175 2.23 23.15 -9.26
CA LEU A 175 3.05 23.64 -8.16
C LEU A 175 3.99 24.77 -8.60
N GLY A 176 4.25 24.88 -9.90
CA GLY A 176 5.25 25.77 -10.47
C GLY A 176 6.61 25.09 -10.64
N LYS A 177 7.36 25.49 -11.67
CA LYS A 177 8.69 24.94 -12.01
C LYS A 177 9.74 25.06 -10.91
N ASP A 178 9.55 26.00 -9.99
CA ASP A 178 10.46 26.27 -8.88
C ASP A 178 10.02 25.56 -7.58
N SER A 179 8.97 24.72 -7.63
CA SER A 179 8.58 23.89 -6.49
C SER A 179 9.71 22.90 -6.15
N PRO A 180 10.04 22.72 -4.85
CA PRO A 180 10.87 21.60 -4.41
C PRO A 180 10.29 20.25 -4.83
#